data_AF-A0A2N0LKN9-F1
#
_entry.id   AF-A0A2N0LKN9-F1
#
_cell.length_a   1.000
_cell.length_b   1.000
_cell.length_c   1.000
_cell.angle_alpha   90.00
_cell.angle_beta   90.00
_cell.angle_gamma   90.00
#
_symmetry.space_group_name_H-M   'P 1'
#
loop_
_entity.id
_entity.type
_entity.pdbx_description
1 polymer ?
#
loop_
_entity_poly.entity_id
_entity_poly.type
_entity_poly.pdbx_seq_one_letter_code
_entity_poly.pdbx_strand_id
1 'polypeptide(L)'
;MVDVNTKRWDVYALGLTAGQEVQFRVNGRGGYDDYVWPILADPGSTSFLTDSTTQAFSDNTKSDDPWARNFVPAVSGTYCLAIKARKTGQAYTLLVTTT
;
A
#
# COMPACT_ATOMS: atom_id res chain seq x y z
N MET A 1 -5.18 -4.99 -14.82
CA MET A 1 -4.11 -5.82 -15.40
C MET A 1 -3.11 -6.08 -14.29
N VAL A 2 -3.04 -7.32 -13.78
CA VAL A 2 -2.06 -7.72 -12.75
C VAL A 2 -0.75 -8.01 -13.47
N ASP A 3 0.32 -7.34 -13.08
CA ASP A 3 1.66 -7.60 -13.61
C ASP A 3 2.14 -8.97 -13.12
N VAL A 4 2.35 -9.89 -14.06
CA VAL A 4 2.76 -11.29 -13.84
C VAL A 4 4.28 -11.46 -13.88
N ASN A 5 5.05 -10.38 -14.14
CA ASN A 5 6.51 -10.43 -14.24
C ASN A 5 7.19 -10.08 -12.90
N THR A 6 7.14 -11.04 -11.97
CA THR A 6 8.21 -11.31 -10.99
C THR A 6 8.77 -10.11 -10.21
N LYS A 7 7.97 -9.43 -9.39
CA LYS A 7 8.49 -8.63 -8.27
C LYS A 7 7.67 -8.88 -7.01
N ARG A 8 8.26 -8.61 -5.84
CA ARG A 8 7.66 -8.78 -4.50
C ARG A 8 6.48 -7.84 -4.23
N TRP A 9 5.69 -7.48 -5.24
CA TRP A 9 4.69 -6.42 -5.15
C TRP A 9 3.32 -6.96 -5.50
N ASP A 10 2.38 -6.74 -4.62
CA ASP A 10 0.96 -6.91 -4.88
C ASP A 10 0.33 -5.51 -5.03
N VAL A 11 -0.47 -5.29 -6.09
CA VAL A 11 -1.04 -3.98 -6.40
C VAL A 11 -2.56 -4.04 -6.42
N TYR A 12 -3.20 -3.13 -5.68
CA TYR A 12 -4.65 -3.01 -5.52
C TYR A 12 -5.12 -1.64 -6.01
N ALA A 13 -6.13 -1.63 -6.88
CA ALA A 13 -6.80 -0.41 -7.32
C ALA A 13 -7.96 -0.09 -6.37
N LEU A 14 -8.01 1.14 -5.86
CA LEU A 14 -8.99 1.60 -4.87
C LEU A 14 -9.69 2.85 -5.40
N GLY A 15 -11.00 2.78 -5.60
CA GLY A 15 -11.81 3.96 -5.90
C GLY A 15 -12.05 4.76 -4.62
N LEU A 16 -11.42 5.92 -4.51
CA LEU A 16 -11.53 6.79 -3.34
C LEU A 16 -12.18 8.13 -3.70
N THR A 17 -12.96 8.69 -2.77
CA THR A 17 -13.62 9.99 -2.88
C THR A 17 -12.85 11.05 -2.08
N ALA A 18 -12.71 12.26 -2.63
CA ALA A 18 -12.11 13.38 -1.93
C ALA A 18 -12.80 13.64 -0.58
N GLY A 19 -12.01 13.84 0.48
CA GLY A 19 -12.49 14.14 1.82
C GLY A 19 -12.99 12.93 2.63
N GLN A 20 -13.08 11.73 2.05
CA GLN A 20 -13.49 10.55 2.80
C GLN A 20 -12.38 10.08 3.75
N GLU A 21 -12.73 9.57 4.93
CA GLU A 21 -11.74 9.00 5.84
C GLU A 21 -11.47 7.54 5.49
N VAL A 22 -10.20 7.22 5.25
CA VAL A 22 -9.76 5.86 4.94
C VAL A 22 -8.68 5.44 5.93
N GLN A 23 -8.84 4.26 6.50
CA GLN A 23 -7.80 3.63 7.29
C GLN A 23 -7.26 2.40 6.56
N PHE A 24 -5.94 2.41 6.35
CA PHE A 24 -5.18 1.27 5.89
C PHE A 24 -4.56 0.57 7.08
N ARG A 25 -4.68 -0.76 7.14
CA ARG A 25 -3.92 -1.59 8.07
C ARG A 25 -3.25 -2.71 7.33
N VAL A 26 -1.96 -2.89 7.57
CA VAL A 26 -1.18 -3.98 7.00
C VAL A 26 -0.48 -4.69 8.14
N ASN A 27 -0.72 -6.00 8.22
CA ASN A 27 -0.05 -6.86 9.17
C ASN A 27 0.74 -7.91 8.39
N GLY A 28 2.06 -7.81 8.43
CA GLY A 28 2.91 -8.87 7.89
C GLY A 28 2.75 -10.15 8.72
N ARG A 29 3.02 -11.32 8.14
CA ARG A 29 3.14 -12.57 8.88
C ARG A 29 4.52 -13.15 8.63
N GLY A 30 5.35 -13.21 9.67
CA GLY A 30 6.75 -13.61 9.53
C GLY A 30 7.56 -13.40 10.81
N GLY A 31 8.88 -13.62 10.71
CA GLY A 31 9.82 -13.38 11.79
C GLY A 31 10.31 -11.93 11.85
N TYR A 32 11.17 -11.63 12.83
CA TYR A 32 11.73 -10.29 13.14
C TYR A 32 12.39 -9.56 11.94
N ASP A 33 12.81 -10.30 10.92
CA ASP A 33 13.46 -9.79 9.72
C ASP A 33 12.55 -9.68 8.49
N ASP A 34 11.26 -9.95 8.63
CA ASP A 34 10.29 -9.86 7.53
C ASP A 34 9.64 -8.47 7.53
N TYR A 35 9.58 -7.83 6.36
CA TYR A 35 9.06 -6.46 6.21
C TYR A 35 8.06 -6.42 5.06
N VAL A 36 7.08 -5.53 5.19
CA VAL A 36 6.21 -5.12 4.10
C VAL A 36 6.24 -3.60 3.99
N TRP A 37 6.19 -3.09 2.77
CA TRP A 37 6.20 -1.67 2.48
C TRP A 37 4.89 -1.32 1.75
N PRO A 38 3.90 -0.77 2.47
CA PRO A 38 2.71 -0.21 1.85
C PRO A 38 3.04 1.14 1.22
N ILE A 39 2.69 1.28 -0.06
CA ILE A 39 2.92 2.48 -0.86
C ILE A 39 1.61 2.83 -1.57
N LEU A 40 1.08 4.02 -1.30
CA LEU A 40 -0.13 4.51 -1.97
C LEU A 40 0.25 5.54 -3.01
N ALA A 41 -0.09 5.27 -4.27
CA ALA A 41 0.10 6.19 -5.37
C ALA A 41 -1.20 6.96 -5.67
N ASP A 42 -1.04 8.25 -5.98
CA ASP A 42 -2.13 9.14 -6.37
C ASP A 42 -2.78 8.72 -7.70
N PRO A 43 -4.01 9.20 -7.99
CA PRO A 43 -4.67 8.95 -9.26
C PRO A 43 -3.83 9.46 -10.44
N GLY A 44 -3.65 8.61 -11.45
CA GLY A 44 -2.85 8.92 -12.64
C GLY A 44 -1.36 8.64 -12.48
N SER A 45 -0.90 8.20 -11.31
CA SER A 45 0.49 7.81 -11.11
C SER A 45 0.90 6.61 -11.98
N THR A 46 2.07 6.71 -12.59
CA THR A 46 2.63 5.69 -13.50
C THR A 46 3.78 4.89 -12.87
N SER A 47 4.21 5.23 -11.66
CA SER A 47 5.37 4.63 -11.00
C SER A 47 5.26 4.65 -9.46
N PHE A 48 5.75 3.57 -8.84
CA PHE A 48 5.97 3.43 -7.39
C PHE A 48 7.44 3.62 -6.97
N LEU A 49 8.33 4.00 -7.91
CA LEU A 49 9.78 4.06 -7.71
C LEU A 49 10.33 5.50 -7.61
N THR A 50 9.46 6.51 -7.48
CA THR A 50 9.85 7.93 -7.47
C THR A 50 9.27 8.66 -6.28
N ASP A 51 10.16 9.39 -5.59
CA ASP A 51 10.11 9.59 -4.13
C ASP A 51 9.33 10.83 -3.68
N SER A 52 8.66 11.58 -4.56
CA SER A 52 8.11 12.88 -4.13
C SER A 52 6.89 13.43 -4.85
N THR A 53 6.48 12.92 -6.01
CA THR A 53 5.39 13.57 -6.78
C THR A 53 4.24 12.68 -7.21
N THR A 54 4.31 11.38 -6.93
CA THR A 54 3.28 10.41 -7.38
C THR A 54 2.71 9.56 -6.24
N GLN A 55 3.18 9.74 -5.01
CA GLN A 55 2.84 8.90 -3.86
C GLN A 55 2.22 9.73 -2.74
N ALA A 56 1.01 9.35 -2.34
CA ALA A 56 0.38 9.83 -1.13
C ALA A 56 1.14 9.36 0.13
N PHE A 57 1.69 8.15 0.10
CA PHE A 57 2.63 7.68 1.12
C PHE A 57 3.48 6.48 0.70
N SER A 58 4.59 6.29 1.41
CA SER A 58 5.45 5.09 1.35
C SER A 58 6.06 4.85 2.73
N ASP A 59 5.64 3.79 3.43
CA ASP A 59 6.14 3.47 4.75
C ASP A 59 6.84 2.09 4.77
N ASN A 60 7.79 1.90 5.69
CA ASN A 60 8.40 0.60 5.94
C ASN A 60 7.87 0.03 7.25
N THR A 61 7.37 -1.21 7.24
CA THR A 61 6.74 -1.79 8.42
C THR A 61 7.29 -3.18 8.67
N LYS A 62 7.65 -3.43 9.93
CA LYS A 62 8.06 -4.78 10.36
C LYS A 62 6.84 -5.69 10.40
N SER A 63 7.03 -6.97 10.12
CA SER A 63 5.91 -7.93 10.09
C SER A 63 5.38 -8.29 11.48
N ASP A 64 6.14 -8.04 12.54
CA ASP A 64 5.71 -8.26 13.92
C ASP A 64 4.97 -7.05 14.53
N ASP A 65 4.91 -5.93 13.81
CA ASP A 65 4.22 -4.71 14.23
C ASP A 65 3.11 -4.33 13.23
N PRO A 66 1.83 -4.44 13.61
CA PRO A 66 0.74 -4.11 12.70
C PRO A 66 0.75 -2.61 12.38
N TRP A 67 1.04 -2.29 11.12
CA TRP A 67 1.01 -0.92 10.66
C TRP A 67 -0.41 -0.46 10.36
N ALA A 68 -0.70 0.78 10.74
CA ALA A 68 -1.94 1.45 10.42
C ALA A 68 -1.69 2.89 10.00
N ARG A 69 -2.42 3.36 9.00
CA ARG A 69 -2.36 4.76 8.55
C ARG A 69 -3.75 5.26 8.18
N ASN A 70 -4.09 6.41 8.75
CA ASN A 70 -5.26 7.18 8.32
C ASN A 70 -4.86 8.05 7.12
N PHE A 71 -5.75 8.14 6.15
CA PHE A 71 -5.57 8.90 4.92
C PHE A 71 -6.90 9.56 4.53
N VAL A 72 -6.80 10.81 4.09
CA VAL A 72 -7.94 11.56 3.55
C VAL A 72 -7.56 11.97 2.12
N PRO A 73 -8.17 11.39 1.08
CA PRO A 73 -7.88 11.75 -0.30
C PRO A 73 -8.18 13.23 -0.54
N ALA A 74 -7.23 13.97 -1.11
CA ALA A 74 -7.45 15.35 -1.53
C ALA A 74 -8.27 15.43 -2.83
N VAL A 75 -8.24 14.37 -3.64
CA VAL A 75 -8.94 14.27 -4.93
C VAL A 75 -9.67 12.93 -5.03
N SER A 76 -10.80 12.92 -5.74
CA SER A 76 -11.51 11.67 -6.05
C SER A 76 -10.81 10.98 -7.22
N GLY A 77 -10.68 9.66 -7.17
CA GLY A 77 -10.07 8.90 -8.26
C GLY A 77 -9.70 7.48 -7.88
N THR A 78 -9.02 6.80 -8.81
CA THR A 78 -8.44 5.48 -8.56
C THR A 78 -7.04 5.64 -8.02
N TYR A 79 -6.87 5.35 -6.74
CA TYR A 79 -5.56 5.23 -6.09
C TYR A 79 -5.04 3.82 -6.27
N CYS A 80 -3.72 3.65 -6.36
CA CYS A 80 -3.10 2.34 -6.42
C CYS A 80 -2.30 2.09 -5.14
N LEU A 81 -2.73 1.12 -4.33
CA LEU A 81 -2.00 0.66 -3.17
C LEU A 81 -1.12 -0.52 -3.57
N ALA A 82 0.19 -0.37 -3.41
CA ALA A 82 1.16 -1.41 -3.66
C ALA A 82 1.75 -1.89 -2.34
N ILE A 83 1.78 -3.21 -2.14
CA ILE A 83 2.42 -3.86 -0.99
C ILE A 83 3.67 -4.54 -1.50
N LYS A 84 4.83 -3.99 -1.17
CA LYS A 84 6.10 -4.64 -1.45
C LYS A 84 6.50 -5.51 -0.25
N ALA A 85 6.71 -6.80 -0.44
CA ALA A 85 7.26 -7.69 0.57
C ALA A 85 8.79 -7.75 0.53
N ARG A 86 9.43 -8.13 1.64
CA ARG A 86 10.88 -8.39 1.68
C ARG A 86 11.24 -9.75 1.11
N LYS A 87 10.35 -10.73 1.14
CA LYS A 87 10.60 -12.07 0.61
C LYS A 87 9.46 -12.50 -0.31
N THR A 88 9.79 -13.33 -1.28
CA THR A 88 8.76 -13.99 -2.11
C THR A 88 7.97 -14.94 -1.24
N GLY A 89 6.64 -14.97 -1.38
CA GLY A 89 5.76 -15.85 -0.61
C GLY A 89 5.52 -15.40 0.85
N GLN A 90 5.89 -14.17 1.20
CA GLN A 90 5.59 -13.61 2.52
C GLN A 90 4.09 -13.30 2.62
N ALA A 91 3.42 -13.97 3.56
CA ALA A 91 2.01 -13.72 3.82
C ALA A 91 1.81 -12.39 4.56
N TYR A 92 0.70 -11.72 4.29
CA TYR A 92 0.26 -10.55 5.04
C TYR A 92 -1.27 -10.48 5.04
N THR A 93 -1.82 -9.62 5.88
CA THR A 93 -3.23 -9.25 5.87
C THR A 93 -3.35 -7.76 5.62
N LEU A 94 -4.14 -7.39 4.62
CA LEU A 94 -4.51 -6.00 4.32
C LEU A 94 -5.97 -5.80 4.71
N LEU A 95 -6.23 -4.78 5.53
CA LEU A 95 -7.57 -4.31 5.85
C LEU A 95 -7.67 -2.84 5.42
N VAL A 96 -8.73 -2.52 4.68
CA VAL A 96 -9.07 -1.16 4.28
C VAL A 96 -10.46 -0.86 4.80
N THR A 97 -10.58 0.17 5.62
CA THR A 97 -11.86 0.62 6.18
C THR A 97 -12.12 2.05 5.73
N THR A 98 -13.33 2.31 5.26
CA THR A 98 -13.81 3.64 4.89
C THR A 98 -14.95 4.05 5.83
N THR A 99 -14.96 5.30 6.25
CA THR A 99 -16.02 5.89 7.09
C THR A 99 -16.64 7.10 6.42
#